data_AF-A0A7M4DHS7-F1
#
_entry.id   AF-A0A7M4DHS7-F1
#
_cell.length_a   1.000
_cell.length_b   1.000
_cell.length_c   1.000
_cell.angle_alpha   90.00
_cell.angle_beta   90.00
_cell.angle_gamma   90.00
#
_symmetry.space_group_name_H-M   'P 1'
#
loop_
_entity.id
_entity.type
_entity.pdbx_description
1 polymer ?
#
loop_
_entity_poly.entity_id
_entity_poly.type
_entity_poly.pdbx_seq_one_letter_code
_entity_poly.pdbx_strand_id
1 'polypeptide(L)'
;MAAQVVGRCTWSAPSVGVVRLQDVTGLFISFEGGDGAGKSTQLGLLADSLAAGGVREVVRTREPGGTELGRTLRDLLLHGSDLDPRTEALLFAADRAHHVASLIRPALARGAAVLTDRYLDSSVAYQAGGRTLPADDVERLSLWATQELLPDLTVLLDLDPARLGERLTDAPDRLESAGSEFHARTRQAFLDRAAAEPDRWLVLDATRPRADLAAQIRSRVDALLTAATATQESMDDPSGSSDERSVHK
;
A
#
# COMPACT_ATOMS: atom_id res chain seq x y z
N MET A 1 -0.66 13.65 72.35
CA MET A 1 0.73 13.19 72.22
C MET A 1 0.65 11.79 71.62
N ALA A 2 1.27 11.41 70.50
CA ALA A 2 2.35 11.98 69.70
C ALA A 2 2.07 11.69 68.21
N ALA A 3 2.50 12.60 67.34
CA ALA A 3 2.59 12.36 65.91
C ALA A 3 3.85 11.55 65.61
N GLN A 4 3.73 10.48 64.83
CA GLN A 4 4.87 9.78 64.26
C GLN A 4 4.89 9.98 62.75
N VAL A 5 5.96 10.66 62.34
CA VAL A 5 6.47 10.83 60.98
C VAL A 5 7.01 9.48 60.49
N VAL A 6 6.65 9.07 59.28
CA VAL A 6 7.41 8.04 58.54
C VAL A 6 7.45 8.43 57.05
N GLY A 7 8.66 8.33 56.49
CA GLY A 7 9.16 9.04 55.31
C GLY A 7 8.51 8.71 53.98
N ARG A 8 8.49 9.74 53.11
CA ARG A 8 8.34 9.57 51.66
C ARG A 8 9.61 8.94 51.10
N CYS A 9 9.53 7.71 50.61
CA CYS A 9 10.50 7.21 49.65
C CYS A 9 10.31 7.98 48.34
N THR A 10 11.21 8.90 48.02
CA THR A 10 11.32 9.47 46.67
C THR A 10 12.28 8.61 45.88
N TRP A 11 11.73 7.63 45.16
CA TRP A 11 12.49 6.92 44.15
C TRP A 11 12.57 7.83 42.91
N SER A 12 13.76 8.35 42.61
CA SER A 12 14.02 9.12 41.39
C SER A 12 14.57 8.17 40.34
N ALA A 13 13.74 7.77 39.39
CA ALA A 13 14.19 7.02 38.23
C ALA A 13 15.04 7.92 37.33
N PRO A 14 16.14 7.42 36.74
CA PRO A 14 16.86 8.17 35.71
C PRO A 14 15.92 8.40 34.52
N SER A 15 15.94 9.62 33.98
CA SER A 15 15.24 10.01 32.76
C SER A 15 15.85 9.27 31.57
N VAL A 16 15.38 8.05 31.32
CA VAL A 16 15.59 7.36 30.05
C VAL A 16 14.68 8.07 29.05
N GLY A 17 15.27 8.71 28.05
CA GLY A 17 14.54 9.43 27.01
C GLY A 17 13.44 8.55 26.42
N VAL A 18 12.19 8.96 26.59
CA VAL A 18 11.05 8.31 25.96
C VAL A 18 11.04 8.76 24.51
N VAL A 19 11.52 7.90 23.60
CA VAL A 19 11.10 7.99 22.20
C VAL A 19 9.61 7.64 22.20
N ARG A 20 8.74 8.64 22.01
CA ARG A 20 7.29 8.40 21.86
C ARG A 20 7.04 7.73 20.50
N LEU A 21 7.09 6.40 20.49
CA LEU A 21 6.55 5.57 19.39
C LEU A 21 5.05 5.35 19.58
N GLN A 22 4.26 6.41 19.70
CA GLN A 22 2.82 6.28 19.92
C GLN A 22 2.09 7.11 18.85
N ASP A 23 1.36 6.37 18.03
CA ASP A 23 0.39 6.77 17.00
C ASP A 23 0.85 6.88 15.54
N VAL A 24 1.88 6.15 15.09
CA VAL A 24 2.05 5.99 13.63
C VAL A 24 0.89 5.14 13.10
N THR A 25 -0.08 5.77 12.43
CA THR A 25 -1.03 5.06 11.56
C THR A 25 -0.23 4.20 10.60
N GLY A 26 -0.58 2.92 10.45
CA GLY A 26 0.17 2.03 9.56
C GLY A 26 0.25 2.59 8.14
N LEU A 27 1.33 2.24 7.44
CA LEU A 27 1.60 2.69 6.08
C LEU A 27 1.15 1.63 5.08
N PHE A 28 0.36 1.98 4.07
CA PHE A 28 -0.10 1.07 3.05
C PHE A 28 0.44 1.44 1.67
N ILE A 29 1.21 0.53 1.05
CA ILE A 29 1.82 0.74 -0.26
C ILE A 29 1.43 -0.41 -1.20
N SER A 30 0.94 -0.06 -2.40
CA SER A 30 0.74 -1.02 -3.48
C SER A 30 1.83 -0.91 -4.54
N PHE A 31 2.19 -2.05 -5.14
CA PHE A 31 3.08 -2.14 -6.29
C PHE A 31 2.28 -2.61 -7.50
N GLU A 32 2.28 -1.80 -8.55
CA GLU A 32 1.48 -2.00 -9.76
C GLU A 32 2.37 -2.03 -11.02
N GLY A 33 1.80 -2.53 -12.11
CA GLY A 33 2.46 -2.68 -13.41
C GLY A 33 2.26 -4.06 -14.03
N GLY A 34 2.73 -4.21 -15.26
CA GLY A 34 2.67 -5.46 -16.01
C GLY A 34 3.44 -6.59 -15.32
N ASP A 35 3.14 -7.84 -15.69
CA ASP A 35 3.92 -8.99 -15.26
C ASP A 35 5.36 -8.88 -15.75
N GLY A 36 6.34 -9.43 -15.02
CA GLY A 36 7.76 -9.24 -15.35
C GLY A 36 8.35 -7.83 -15.12
N ALA A 37 7.55 -6.83 -14.70
CA ALA A 37 8.05 -5.47 -14.44
C ALA A 37 8.98 -5.35 -13.21
N GLY A 38 9.04 -6.39 -12.36
CA GLY A 38 9.91 -6.43 -11.18
C GLY A 38 9.26 -6.00 -9.87
N LYS A 39 7.91 -6.01 -9.79
CA LYS A 39 7.11 -5.63 -8.61
C LYS A 39 7.58 -6.32 -7.34
N SER A 40 7.59 -7.65 -7.35
CA SER A 40 7.96 -8.45 -6.17
C SER A 40 9.43 -8.23 -5.74
N THR A 41 10.32 -7.90 -6.68
CA THR A 41 11.71 -7.53 -6.36
C THR A 41 11.76 -6.20 -5.62
N GLN A 42 11.13 -5.15 -6.16
CA GLN A 42 11.15 -3.82 -5.53
C GLN A 42 10.41 -3.79 -4.20
N LEU A 43 9.30 -4.54 -4.09
CA LEU A 43 8.59 -4.75 -2.83
C LEU A 43 9.48 -5.40 -1.78
N GLY A 44 10.23 -6.44 -2.14
CA GLY A 44 11.19 -7.10 -1.24
C GLY A 44 12.30 -6.16 -0.78
N LEU A 45 12.91 -5.41 -1.71
CA LEU A 45 13.97 -4.45 -1.39
C LEU A 45 13.47 -3.33 -0.46
N LEU A 46 12.26 -2.82 -0.69
CA LEU A 46 11.66 -1.85 0.21
C LEU A 46 11.41 -2.46 1.59
N ALA A 47 10.88 -3.69 1.66
CA ALA A 47 10.61 -4.37 2.92
C ALA A 47 11.88 -4.51 3.78
N ASP A 48 12.96 -4.99 3.17
CA ASP A 48 14.24 -5.18 3.84
C ASP A 48 14.83 -3.83 4.29
N SER A 49 14.71 -2.80 3.44
CA SER A 49 15.17 -1.45 3.75
C SER A 49 14.41 -0.81 4.92
N LEU A 50 13.08 -0.98 4.97
CA LEU A 50 12.24 -0.47 6.07
C LEU A 50 12.54 -1.19 7.38
N ALA A 51 12.70 -2.52 7.34
CA ALA A 51 13.08 -3.30 8.52
C ALA A 51 14.46 -2.87 9.05
N ALA A 52 15.45 -2.71 8.17
CA ALA A 52 16.77 -2.19 8.54
C ALA A 52 16.74 -0.74 9.05
N GLY A 53 15.75 0.05 8.61
CA GLY A 53 15.48 1.41 9.06
C GLY A 53 14.72 1.51 10.38
N GLY A 54 14.40 0.38 11.04
CA GLY A 54 13.73 0.36 12.35
C GLY A 54 12.20 0.30 12.32
N VAL A 55 11.59 0.08 11.15
CA VAL A 55 10.15 -0.19 11.07
C VAL A 55 9.85 -1.52 11.76
N ARG A 56 8.98 -1.48 12.77
CA ARG A 56 8.78 -2.57 13.73
C ARG A 56 8.13 -3.81 13.12
N GLU A 57 7.19 -3.61 12.20
CA GLU A 57 6.46 -4.68 11.49
C GLU A 57 6.31 -4.28 10.02
N VAL A 58 6.78 -5.15 9.12
CA VAL A 58 6.59 -5.02 7.68
C VAL A 58 5.83 -6.24 7.18
N VAL A 59 4.61 -6.03 6.71
CA VAL A 59 3.75 -7.08 6.18
C VAL A 59 3.81 -7.06 4.67
N ARG A 60 4.29 -8.14 4.07
CA ARG A 60 4.29 -8.34 2.63
C ARG A 60 3.09 -9.20 2.23
N THR A 61 2.37 -8.77 1.20
CA THR A 61 1.22 -9.52 0.70
C THR A 61 1.05 -9.34 -0.81
N ARG A 62 0.00 -9.92 -1.40
CA ARG A 62 -0.34 -9.82 -2.82
C ARG A 62 -1.83 -9.99 -3.06
N GLU A 63 -2.32 -9.44 -4.17
CA GLU A 63 -3.68 -9.67 -4.67
C GLU A 63 -3.68 -10.20 -6.11
N PRO A 64 -4.58 -11.15 -6.43
CA PRO A 64 -5.31 -12.00 -5.50
C PRO A 64 -4.36 -12.99 -4.81
N GLY A 65 -4.72 -13.49 -3.63
CA GLY A 65 -3.98 -14.61 -3.01
C GLY A 65 -3.22 -14.36 -1.71
N GLY A 66 -3.40 -13.20 -1.06
CA GLY A 66 -2.75 -12.87 0.21
C GLY A 66 -3.25 -13.67 1.42
N THR A 67 -4.39 -14.34 1.30
CA THR A 67 -5.06 -15.09 2.38
C THR A 67 -5.32 -16.55 1.97
N GLU A 68 -5.79 -17.39 2.90
CA GLU A 68 -6.19 -18.77 2.56
C GLU A 68 -7.33 -18.79 1.55
N LEU A 69 -8.43 -18.08 1.82
CA LEU A 69 -9.52 -17.91 0.85
C LEU A 69 -9.01 -17.30 -0.45
N GLY A 70 -8.16 -16.27 -0.35
CA GLY A 70 -7.60 -15.61 -1.52
C GLY A 70 -6.79 -16.56 -2.41
N ARG A 71 -6.06 -17.52 -1.83
CA ARG A 71 -5.33 -18.53 -2.61
C ARG A 71 -6.30 -19.41 -3.42
N THR A 72 -7.42 -19.81 -2.82
CA THR A 72 -8.48 -20.56 -3.52
C THR A 72 -9.09 -19.72 -4.64
N LEU A 73 -9.41 -18.46 -4.39
CA LEU A 73 -9.98 -17.57 -5.40
C LEU A 73 -8.97 -17.27 -6.53
N ARG A 74 -7.70 -17.09 -6.20
CA ARG A 74 -6.62 -16.93 -7.18
C ARG A 74 -6.53 -18.12 -8.12
N ASP A 75 -6.62 -19.34 -7.59
CA ASP A 75 -6.57 -20.55 -8.40
C ASP A 75 -7.71 -20.59 -9.43
N LEU A 76 -8.93 -20.25 -9.00
CA LEU A 76 -10.09 -20.13 -9.90
C LEU A 76 -9.91 -19.04 -10.96
N LEU A 77 -9.34 -17.89 -10.59
CA LEU A 77 -9.14 -16.74 -11.49
C LEU A 77 -8.06 -17.02 -12.56
N LEU A 78 -6.99 -17.72 -12.20
CA LEU A 78 -5.82 -17.91 -13.07
C LEU A 78 -5.83 -19.24 -13.82
N HIS A 79 -6.40 -20.30 -13.25
CA HIS A 79 -6.39 -21.66 -13.82
C HIS A 79 -7.79 -22.22 -14.06
N GLY A 80 -8.85 -21.50 -13.73
CA GLY A 80 -10.23 -21.91 -13.98
C GLY A 80 -10.65 -21.82 -15.45
N SER A 81 -11.87 -22.30 -15.73
CA SER A 81 -12.53 -22.09 -17.01
C SER A 81 -12.80 -20.62 -17.30
N ASP A 82 -13.12 -20.27 -18.54
CA ASP A 82 -13.52 -18.91 -18.90
C ASP A 82 -14.68 -18.42 -18.02
N LEU A 83 -14.47 -17.28 -17.36
CA LEU A 83 -15.42 -16.64 -16.47
C LEU A 83 -16.13 -15.50 -17.20
N ASP A 84 -17.43 -15.34 -16.94
CA ASP A 84 -18.13 -14.11 -17.29
C ASP A 84 -17.41 -12.88 -16.66
N PRO A 85 -17.27 -11.75 -17.39
CA PRO A 85 -16.56 -10.58 -16.88
C PRO A 85 -17.06 -10.06 -15.52
N ARG A 86 -18.38 -10.15 -15.23
CA ARG A 86 -18.93 -9.74 -13.92
C ARG A 86 -18.54 -10.73 -12.83
N THR A 87 -18.61 -12.03 -13.13
CA THR A 87 -18.16 -13.07 -12.18
C THR A 87 -16.70 -12.86 -11.81
N GLU A 88 -15.85 -12.59 -12.79
CA GLU A 88 -14.44 -12.32 -12.56
C GLU A 88 -14.21 -11.06 -11.70
N ALA A 89 -14.89 -9.95 -12.01
CA ALA A 89 -14.82 -8.73 -11.21
C ALA A 89 -15.28 -8.96 -9.75
N LEU A 90 -16.34 -9.74 -9.56
CA LEU A 90 -16.86 -10.11 -8.23
C LEU A 90 -15.88 -10.98 -7.45
N LEU A 91 -15.19 -11.92 -8.09
CA LEU A 91 -14.19 -12.77 -7.44
C LEU A 91 -12.95 -11.98 -7.01
N PHE A 92 -12.45 -11.06 -7.84
CA PHE A 92 -11.40 -10.12 -7.44
C PHE A 92 -11.85 -9.24 -6.26
N ALA A 93 -13.08 -8.72 -6.31
CA ALA A 93 -13.63 -7.91 -5.22
C ALA A 93 -13.80 -8.73 -3.93
N ALA A 94 -14.19 -10.01 -4.01
CA ALA A 94 -14.34 -10.90 -2.87
C ALA A 94 -13.00 -11.24 -2.22
N ASP A 95 -11.96 -11.56 -3.00
CA ASP A 95 -10.59 -11.76 -2.51
C ASP A 95 -10.12 -10.50 -1.76
N ARG A 96 -10.26 -9.33 -2.39
CA ARG A 96 -9.83 -8.06 -1.82
C ARG A 96 -10.58 -7.70 -0.54
N ALA A 97 -11.91 -7.84 -0.52
CA ALA A 97 -12.71 -7.55 0.67
C ALA A 97 -12.23 -8.38 1.87
N HIS A 98 -12.04 -9.69 1.65
CA HIS A 98 -11.57 -10.57 2.70
C HIS A 98 -10.13 -10.25 3.11
N HIS A 99 -9.25 -9.98 2.15
CA HIS A 99 -7.85 -9.64 2.39
C HIS A 99 -7.70 -8.35 3.21
N VAL A 100 -8.48 -7.32 2.89
CA VAL A 100 -8.52 -6.06 3.63
C VAL A 100 -9.00 -6.29 5.06
N ALA A 101 -10.10 -7.02 5.24
CA ALA A 101 -10.69 -7.25 6.55
C ALA A 101 -9.83 -8.14 7.46
N SER A 102 -9.19 -9.18 6.91
CA SER A 102 -8.48 -10.20 7.69
C SER A 102 -6.99 -9.92 7.89
N LEU A 103 -6.35 -9.15 7.00
CA LEU A 103 -4.90 -8.94 7.00
C LEU A 103 -4.52 -7.46 6.98
N ILE A 104 -4.95 -6.70 5.98
CA ILE A 104 -4.43 -5.34 5.75
C ILE A 104 -4.86 -4.39 6.88
N ARG A 105 -6.17 -4.23 7.13
CA ARG A 105 -6.66 -3.31 8.18
C ARG A 105 -6.14 -3.67 9.57
N PRO A 106 -6.16 -4.95 10.00
CA PRO A 106 -5.56 -5.33 11.28
C PRO A 106 -4.07 -5.00 11.38
N ALA A 107 -3.29 -5.15 10.30
CA ALA A 107 -1.88 -4.79 10.28
C ALA A 107 -1.67 -3.29 10.37
N LEU A 108 -2.41 -2.50 9.59
CA LEU A 108 -2.35 -1.04 9.63
C LEU A 108 -2.74 -0.48 11.01
N ALA A 109 -3.75 -1.08 11.65
CA ALA A 109 -4.19 -0.69 12.99
C ALA A 109 -3.12 -0.94 14.08
N ARG A 110 -2.15 -1.83 13.83
CA ARG A 110 -0.99 -2.05 14.72
C ARG A 110 0.22 -1.17 14.39
N GLY A 111 0.10 -0.29 13.39
CA GLY A 111 1.20 0.57 12.93
C GLY A 111 2.19 -0.15 12.01
N ALA A 112 1.81 -1.27 11.38
CA ALA A 112 2.68 -1.96 10.43
C ALA A 112 2.77 -1.22 9.09
N ALA A 113 3.88 -1.40 8.38
CA ALA A 113 3.97 -1.08 6.97
C ALA A 113 3.48 -2.28 6.14
N VAL A 114 2.36 -2.14 5.44
CA VAL A 114 1.80 -3.16 4.55
C VAL A 114 2.20 -2.87 3.11
N LEU A 115 2.90 -3.81 2.49
CA LEU A 115 3.34 -3.73 1.10
C LEU A 115 2.63 -4.83 0.30
N THR A 116 1.82 -4.46 -0.69
CA THR A 116 1.07 -5.42 -1.52
C THR A 116 1.53 -5.42 -2.97
N ASP A 117 1.74 -6.61 -3.55
CA ASP A 117 1.87 -6.80 -4.99
C ASP A 117 0.46 -6.82 -5.60
N ARG A 118 0.11 -5.76 -6.34
CA ARG A 118 -1.23 -5.43 -6.84
C ARG A 118 -2.25 -5.07 -5.76
N TYR A 119 -3.22 -4.26 -6.16
CA TYR A 119 -4.39 -3.87 -5.38
C TYR A 119 -5.58 -3.50 -6.30
N LEU A 120 -6.37 -2.50 -5.91
CA LEU A 120 -7.54 -1.99 -6.65
C LEU A 120 -7.19 -1.52 -8.05
N ASP A 121 -6.08 -0.78 -8.21
CA ASP A 121 -5.71 -0.16 -9.48
C ASP A 121 -5.50 -1.21 -10.58
N SER A 122 -4.96 -2.39 -10.24
CA SER A 122 -4.92 -3.56 -11.14
C SER A 122 -6.30 -3.96 -11.65
N SER A 123 -7.33 -4.01 -10.80
CA SER A 123 -8.68 -4.39 -11.27
C SER A 123 -9.26 -3.39 -12.26
N VAL A 124 -8.98 -2.10 -12.13
CA VAL A 124 -9.46 -1.09 -13.08
C VAL A 124 -8.67 -1.17 -14.38
N ALA A 125 -7.34 -1.24 -14.30
CA ALA A 125 -6.46 -1.25 -15.48
C ALA A 125 -6.68 -2.48 -16.37
N TYR A 126 -6.82 -3.67 -15.79
CA TYR A 126 -7.03 -4.91 -16.58
C TYR A 126 -8.38 -4.93 -17.30
N GLN A 127 -9.36 -4.14 -16.88
CA GLN A 127 -10.66 -4.05 -17.56
C GLN A 127 -10.55 -3.23 -18.84
N ALA A 128 -9.80 -2.13 -18.81
CA ALA A 128 -9.43 -1.36 -20.00
C ALA A 128 -8.63 -2.20 -21.01
N GLY A 129 -7.92 -3.23 -20.53
CA GLY A 129 -7.19 -4.20 -21.34
C GLY A 129 -8.04 -4.92 -22.38
N GLY A 130 -9.32 -5.17 -22.17
CA GLY A 130 -10.14 -5.87 -23.18
C GLY A 130 -11.42 -6.50 -22.66
N ARG A 131 -11.97 -5.97 -21.58
CA ARG A 131 -13.18 -6.50 -20.96
C ARG A 131 -14.31 -5.49 -21.07
N THR A 132 -15.54 -6.00 -21.02
CA THR A 132 -16.75 -5.26 -21.39
C THR A 132 -17.34 -4.39 -20.27
N LEU A 133 -16.73 -4.38 -19.09
CA LEU A 133 -17.26 -3.65 -17.95
C LEU A 133 -16.76 -2.19 -17.93
N PRO A 134 -17.64 -1.22 -17.62
CA PRO A 134 -17.20 0.15 -17.37
C PRO A 134 -16.19 0.21 -16.22
N ALA A 135 -15.11 0.97 -16.40
CA ALA A 135 -14.06 1.13 -15.39
C ALA A 135 -14.62 1.64 -14.06
N ASP A 136 -15.50 2.64 -14.11
CA ASP A 136 -16.15 3.25 -12.93
C ASP A 136 -16.98 2.26 -12.11
N ASP A 137 -17.62 1.27 -12.76
CA ASP A 137 -18.37 0.23 -12.05
C ASP A 137 -17.43 -0.70 -11.28
N VAL A 138 -16.28 -1.04 -11.86
CA VAL A 138 -15.28 -1.90 -11.22
C VAL A 138 -14.55 -1.16 -10.11
N GLU A 139 -14.27 0.13 -10.31
CA GLU A 139 -13.71 0.99 -9.27
C GLU A 139 -14.66 1.13 -8.09
N ARG A 140 -15.94 1.46 -8.33
CA ARG A 140 -16.96 1.53 -7.28
C ARG A 140 -17.13 0.21 -6.52
N LEU A 141 -17.17 -0.92 -7.23
CA LEU A 141 -17.23 -2.24 -6.60
C LEU A 141 -16.01 -2.47 -5.70
N SER A 142 -14.83 -2.09 -6.19
CA SER A 142 -13.56 -2.28 -5.49
C SER A 142 -13.45 -1.39 -4.24
N LEU A 143 -13.84 -0.13 -4.33
CA LEU A 143 -13.86 0.80 -3.20
C LEU A 143 -14.88 0.37 -2.14
N TRP A 144 -16.07 -0.05 -2.56
CA TRP A 144 -17.06 -0.61 -1.64
C TRP A 144 -16.52 -1.85 -0.92
N ALA A 145 -15.89 -2.76 -1.64
CA ALA A 145 -15.29 -3.98 -1.09
C ALA A 145 -14.20 -3.70 -0.05
N THR A 146 -13.45 -2.61 -0.21
CA THR A 146 -12.35 -2.24 0.69
C THR A 146 -12.77 -1.26 1.78
N GLN A 147 -14.03 -0.80 1.79
CA GLN A 147 -14.50 0.32 2.60
C GLN A 147 -13.64 1.57 2.39
N GLU A 148 -13.44 1.95 1.13
CA GLU A 148 -12.68 3.12 0.70
C GLU A 148 -11.20 3.12 1.13
N LEU A 149 -10.63 1.94 1.45
CA LEU A 149 -9.20 1.86 1.74
C LEU A 149 -8.42 2.03 0.43
N LEU A 150 -7.61 3.08 0.37
CA LEU A 150 -6.63 3.32 -0.68
C LEU A 150 -5.21 3.25 -0.10
N PRO A 151 -4.21 2.86 -0.91
CA PRO A 151 -2.80 2.98 -0.53
C PRO A 151 -2.40 4.44 -0.32
N ASP A 152 -1.53 4.69 0.65
CA ASP A 152 -0.83 5.98 0.82
C ASP A 152 0.11 6.26 -0.35
N LEU A 153 0.63 5.18 -0.97
CA LEU A 153 1.45 5.24 -2.17
C LEU A 153 1.18 4.05 -3.08
N THR A 154 1.06 4.32 -4.37
CA THR A 154 1.05 3.31 -5.43
C THR A 154 2.30 3.47 -6.28
N VAL A 155 3.18 2.48 -6.26
CA VAL A 155 4.39 2.43 -7.08
C VAL A 155 4.07 1.71 -8.38
N LEU A 156 4.07 2.45 -9.50
CA LEU A 156 3.91 1.89 -10.83
C LEU A 156 5.28 1.62 -11.44
N LEU A 157 5.61 0.34 -11.65
CA LEU A 157 6.75 -0.07 -12.46
C LEU A 157 6.31 -0.17 -13.92
N ASP A 158 6.54 0.92 -14.65
CA ASP A 158 6.17 1.05 -16.06
C ASP A 158 7.14 0.29 -16.96
N LEU A 159 6.64 -0.72 -17.66
CA LEU A 159 7.39 -1.50 -18.64
C LEU A 159 6.55 -1.65 -19.90
N ASP A 160 7.15 -1.32 -21.05
CA ASP A 160 6.55 -1.62 -22.34
C ASP A 160 6.40 -3.14 -22.51
N PRO A 161 5.19 -3.67 -22.78
CA PRO A 161 4.97 -5.10 -23.00
C PRO A 161 5.85 -5.70 -24.09
N ALA A 162 6.24 -4.91 -25.11
CA ALA A 162 7.15 -5.36 -26.15
C ALA A 162 8.56 -5.74 -25.64
N ARG A 163 8.92 -5.30 -24.42
CA ARG A 163 10.21 -5.58 -23.76
C ARG A 163 10.14 -6.75 -22.77
N LEU A 164 9.02 -7.48 -22.72
CA LEU A 164 8.83 -8.60 -21.78
C LEU A 164 9.56 -9.89 -22.16
N GLY A 165 9.88 -10.09 -23.44
CA GLY A 165 10.37 -11.36 -24.00
C GLY A 165 11.64 -11.94 -23.36
N GLU A 166 12.40 -11.15 -22.59
CA GLU A 166 13.62 -11.58 -21.89
C GLU A 166 13.43 -11.83 -20.39
N ARG A 167 12.26 -11.49 -19.82
CA ARG A 167 12.03 -11.45 -18.35
C ARG A 167 11.03 -12.48 -17.83
N LEU A 168 10.24 -13.11 -18.70
CA LEU A 168 9.27 -14.14 -18.31
C LEU A 168 9.97 -15.49 -18.20
N THR A 169 9.95 -16.08 -17.00
CA THR A 169 10.59 -17.39 -16.72
C THR A 169 9.61 -18.55 -16.67
N ASP A 170 8.32 -18.26 -16.54
CA ASP A 170 7.26 -19.26 -16.33
C ASP A 170 6.27 -19.30 -17.52
N ALA A 171 5.50 -20.38 -17.60
CA ALA A 171 4.41 -20.51 -18.57
C ALA A 171 3.34 -19.44 -18.29
N PRO A 172 2.85 -18.72 -19.32
CA PRO A 172 1.94 -17.61 -19.12
C PRO A 172 0.61 -18.09 -18.53
N ASP A 173 0.12 -17.39 -17.50
CA ASP A 173 -1.23 -17.60 -17.00
C ASP A 173 -2.30 -17.09 -17.99
N ARG A 174 -3.59 -17.29 -17.66
CA ARG A 174 -4.71 -16.89 -18.54
C ARG A 174 -4.69 -15.38 -18.87
N LEU A 175 -4.23 -14.53 -17.96
CA LEU A 175 -4.15 -13.08 -18.16
C LEU A 175 -2.91 -12.68 -18.96
N GLU A 176 -1.80 -13.37 -18.72
CA GLU A 176 -0.54 -13.20 -19.47
C GLU A 176 -0.62 -13.74 -20.90
N SER A 177 -1.56 -14.65 -21.16
CA SER A 177 -1.87 -15.16 -22.50
C SER A 177 -2.70 -14.17 -23.35
N ALA A 178 -3.07 -13.02 -22.79
CA ALA A 178 -3.77 -11.99 -23.53
C ALA A 178 -2.86 -11.35 -24.61
N GLY A 179 -3.46 -10.88 -25.71
CA GLY A 179 -2.70 -10.31 -26.83
C GLY A 179 -1.93 -9.03 -26.45
N SER A 180 -0.92 -8.67 -27.25
CA SER A 180 -0.10 -7.45 -27.03
C SER A 180 -0.92 -6.16 -26.89
N GLU A 181 -2.03 -6.05 -27.61
CA GLU A 181 -2.97 -4.92 -27.52
C GLU A 181 -3.64 -4.82 -26.14
N PHE A 182 -3.93 -5.96 -25.50
CA PHE A 182 -4.48 -6.00 -24.15
C PHE A 182 -3.49 -5.41 -23.14
N HIS A 183 -2.23 -5.84 -23.22
CA HIS A 183 -1.19 -5.33 -22.33
C HIS A 183 -0.90 -3.84 -22.58
N ALA A 184 -0.92 -3.39 -23.83
CA ALA A 184 -0.74 -1.98 -24.17
C ALA A 184 -1.86 -1.10 -23.58
N ARG A 185 -3.13 -1.51 -23.73
CA ARG A 185 -4.27 -0.80 -23.13
C ARG A 185 -4.23 -0.82 -21.60
N THR A 186 -3.85 -1.95 -21.00
CA THR A 186 -3.70 -2.07 -19.55
C THR A 186 -2.61 -1.14 -19.01
N ARG A 187 -1.45 -1.08 -19.69
CA ARG A 187 -0.38 -0.13 -19.36
C ARG A 187 -0.87 1.32 -19.45
N GLN A 188 -1.56 1.68 -20.54
CA GLN A 188 -2.07 3.03 -20.71
C GLN A 188 -3.05 3.40 -19.59
N ALA A 189 -3.95 2.49 -19.20
CA ALA A 189 -4.88 2.74 -18.10
C ALA A 189 -4.17 2.99 -16.75
N PHE A 190 -3.06 2.32 -16.46
CA PHE A 190 -2.24 2.64 -15.28
C PHE A 190 -1.64 4.05 -15.37
N LEU A 191 -1.10 4.43 -16.53
CA LEU A 191 -0.50 5.75 -16.74
C LEU A 191 -1.54 6.88 -16.62
N ASP A 192 -2.73 6.68 -17.17
CA ASP A 192 -3.83 7.65 -17.11
C ASP A 192 -4.27 7.88 -15.65
N ARG A 193 -4.39 6.81 -14.85
CA ARG A 193 -4.69 6.90 -13.41
C ARG A 193 -3.59 7.61 -12.64
N ALA A 194 -2.33 7.27 -12.92
CA ALA A 194 -1.19 7.93 -12.27
C ALA A 194 -1.13 9.43 -12.59
N ALA A 195 -1.50 9.83 -13.81
CA ALA A 195 -1.57 11.23 -14.20
C ALA A 195 -2.73 11.99 -13.51
N ALA A 196 -3.83 11.30 -13.18
CA ALA A 196 -4.98 11.89 -12.50
C ALA A 196 -4.74 12.12 -10.99
N GLU A 197 -3.87 11.33 -10.36
CA GLU A 197 -3.60 11.37 -8.92
C GLU A 197 -2.09 11.46 -8.60
N PRO A 198 -1.36 12.48 -9.08
CA PRO A 198 0.10 12.51 -9.03
C PRO A 198 0.70 12.43 -7.62
N ASP A 199 -0.06 12.82 -6.59
CA ASP A 199 0.40 12.74 -5.19
C ASP A 199 0.40 11.29 -4.65
N ARG A 200 -0.56 10.45 -5.09
CA ARG A 200 -0.68 9.04 -4.65
C ARG A 200 0.23 8.11 -5.43
N TRP A 201 0.72 8.52 -6.60
CA TRP A 201 1.47 7.65 -7.51
C TRP A 201 2.96 7.98 -7.58
N LEU A 202 3.78 6.94 -7.68
CA LEU A 202 5.18 7.03 -8.09
C LEU A 202 5.38 6.16 -9.33
N VAL A 203 5.50 6.80 -10.49
CA VAL A 203 5.74 6.12 -11.77
C VAL A 203 7.23 6.01 -12.04
N LEU A 204 7.70 4.79 -12.32
CA LEU A 204 9.11 4.50 -12.55
C LEU A 204 9.31 3.66 -13.80
N ASP A 205 10.26 4.06 -14.66
CA ASP A 205 10.70 3.28 -15.80
C ASP A 205 11.41 1.99 -15.34
N ALA A 206 10.74 0.86 -15.50
CA ALA A 206 11.21 -0.47 -15.08
C ALA A 206 12.37 -1.02 -15.92
N THR A 207 12.86 -0.27 -16.91
CA THR A 207 14.11 -0.59 -17.62
C THR A 207 15.37 -0.08 -16.92
N ARG A 208 15.20 0.84 -15.95
CA ARG A 208 16.32 1.37 -15.16
C ARG A 208 16.94 0.30 -14.23
N PRO A 209 18.19 0.51 -13.77
CA PRO A 209 18.84 -0.39 -12.83
C PRO A 209 18.00 -0.64 -11.56
N ARG A 210 18.00 -1.89 -11.08
CA ARG A 210 17.21 -2.29 -9.91
C ARG A 210 17.49 -1.44 -8.66
N ALA A 211 18.75 -1.07 -8.44
CA ALA A 211 19.17 -0.25 -7.31
C ALA A 211 18.65 1.19 -7.38
N ASP A 212 18.62 1.79 -8.58
CA ASP A 212 18.10 3.15 -8.78
C ASP A 212 16.60 3.22 -8.48
N LEU A 213 15.86 2.20 -8.91
CA LEU A 213 14.43 2.07 -8.62
C LEU A 213 14.20 1.96 -7.11
N ALA A 214 14.93 1.07 -6.43
CA ALA A 214 14.83 0.87 -4.99
C ALA A 214 15.13 2.16 -4.21
N ALA A 215 16.15 2.92 -4.61
CA ALA A 215 16.51 4.18 -3.99
C ALA A 215 15.42 5.25 -4.13
N GLN A 216 14.80 5.37 -5.32
CA GLN A 216 13.70 6.31 -5.55
C GLN A 216 12.45 5.95 -4.75
N ILE A 217 12.10 4.66 -4.71
CA ILE A 217 10.98 4.16 -3.92
C ILE A 217 11.22 4.47 -2.44
N ARG A 218 12.41 4.13 -1.93
CA ARG A 218 12.78 4.37 -0.54
C ARG A 218 12.69 5.86 -0.19
N SER A 219 13.24 6.73 -1.03
CA SER A 219 13.19 8.19 -0.82
C SER A 219 11.75 8.73 -0.77
N ARG A 220 10.86 8.25 -1.66
CA ARG A 220 9.45 8.65 -1.65
C ARG A 220 8.73 8.21 -0.37
N VAL A 221 9.05 7.01 0.13
CA VAL A 221 8.48 6.47 1.37
C VAL A 221 9.00 7.22 2.60
N ASP A 222 10.28 7.53 2.67
CA ASP A 222 10.84 8.34 3.77
C ASP A 222 10.18 9.73 3.86
N ALA A 223 9.87 10.33 2.71
CA ALA A 223 9.14 11.60 2.66
C ALA A 223 7.71 11.47 3.24
N LEU A 224 7.00 10.36 2.99
CA LEU A 224 5.69 10.10 3.58
C LEU A 224 5.77 9.92 5.09
N LEU A 225 6.72 9.11 5.56
CA LEU A 225 6.93 8.87 6.99
C LEU A 225 7.25 10.16 7.74
N THR A 226 8.08 11.03 7.14
CA THR A 226 8.42 12.34 7.72
C THR A 226 7.22 13.28 7.78
N ALA A 227 6.42 13.37 6.70
CA ALA A 227 5.23 14.21 6.63
C ALA A 227 4.15 13.78 7.64
N ALA A 228 4.00 12.46 7.86
CA ALA A 228 3.10 11.91 8.87
C ALA A 228 3.51 12.37 10.28
N THR A 229 4.80 12.28 10.63
CA THR A 229 5.29 12.72 11.94
C THR A 229 5.07 14.22 12.19
N ALA A 230 5.33 15.07 11.19
CA ALA A 230 5.15 16.52 11.33
C ALA A 230 3.68 16.93 11.54
N THR A 231 2.74 16.20 10.92
CA THR A 231 1.30 16.46 11.09
C THR A 231 0.84 16.13 12.50
N GLN A 232 1.36 15.05 13.09
CA GLN A 232 1.02 14.65 14.47
C GLN A 232 1.54 15.63 15.51
N GLU A 233 2.77 16.13 15.37
CA GLU A 233 3.34 17.12 16.28
C GLU A 233 2.53 18.43 16.32
N SER A 234 1.92 18.82 15.20
CA SER A 234 1.08 20.02 15.12
C SER A 234 -0.32 19.84 15.75
N MET A 235 -0.85 18.62 15.80
CA MET A 235 -2.14 18.31 16.41
C MET A 235 -2.04 18.10 17.94
N ASP A 236 -0.86 17.67 18.42
CA ASP A 236 -0.60 17.38 19.83
C ASP A 236 -0.19 18.61 20.68
N ASP A 237 -0.09 19.82 20.10
CA ASP A 237 0.15 21.08 20.82
C ASP A 237 -1.17 21.83 21.10
N PRO A 238 -1.77 21.73 22.31
CA PRO A 238 -2.99 22.43 22.64
C PRO A 238 -2.72 23.84 23.20
N SER A 239 -1.46 24.33 23.18
CA SER A 239 -1.06 25.59 23.82
C SER A 239 -1.14 26.81 22.87
N GLY A 240 -2.21 26.89 22.08
CA GLY A 240 -2.68 28.16 21.53
C GLY A 240 -3.27 29.03 22.64
N SER A 241 -2.44 29.53 23.56
CA SER A 241 -2.85 30.49 24.57
C SER A 241 -3.24 31.80 23.90
N SER A 242 -4.55 32.03 23.73
CA SER A 242 -5.12 33.36 23.58
C SER A 242 -4.98 34.07 24.92
N ASP A 243 -3.84 34.72 25.10
CA ASP A 243 -3.57 35.59 26.23
C ASP A 243 -4.27 36.95 25.99
N GLU A 244 -5.60 36.98 26.13
CA GLU A 244 -6.35 38.22 26.32
C GLU A 244 -6.56 38.45 27.82
N ARG A 245 -5.50 38.93 28.49
CA ARG A 245 -5.66 39.74 29.71
C ARG A 245 -5.48 41.21 29.34
N SER A 246 -6.59 41.88 29.06
CA SER A 246 -6.67 43.32 29.23
C SER A 246 -8.12 43.73 29.50
N VAL A 247 -8.52 43.73 30.77
CA VAL A 247 -9.30 44.85 31.35
C VAL A 247 -9.03 44.88 32.87
N HIS A 248 -8.23 45.86 33.27
CA HIS A 248 -8.31 46.48 34.59
C HIS A 248 -8.35 47.99 34.36
N LYS A 249 -9.56 48.55 34.39
CA LYS A 249 -9.95 49.74 35.14
C LYS A 249 -11.44 50.00 34.98
#